data_AF-A0A7J6W6B4-F1
#
_entry.id   AF-A0A7J6W6B4-F1
#
_cell.length_a   1.000
_cell.length_b   1.000
_cell.length_c   1.000
_cell.angle_alpha   90.00
_cell.angle_beta   90.00
_cell.angle_gamma   90.00
#
_symmetry.space_group_name_H-M   'P 1'
#
loop_
_entity.id
_entity.type
_entity.pdbx_description
1 polymer ?
#
loop_
_entity_poly.entity_id
_entity_poly.type
_entity_poly.pdbx_seq_one_letter_code
_entity_poly.pdbx_strand_id
1 'polypeptide(L)'
;MLELQDTPPVEGKKPMTEDEICVEVLGKRRNYTRGLGNGFISTSRSLAYNSNNVEFEEYKRNAEETKRQLTEQLENLNTRQAKTEALLAQLANVPALQSILSSGESSR
;
A
#
# COMPACT_ATOMS: atom_id res chain seq x y z
N MET A 1 -36.93 9.11 29.68
CA MET A 1 -36.31 10.16 30.52
C MET A 1 -35.33 9.45 31.41
N LEU A 2 -34.04 9.80 31.41
CA LEU A 2 -33.09 9.16 32.33
C LEU A 2 -33.43 9.63 33.75
N GLU A 3 -33.71 8.71 34.66
CA GLU A 3 -33.88 9.03 36.08
C GLU A 3 -32.50 9.40 36.64
N LEU A 4 -32.33 10.66 37.06
CA LEU A 4 -31.12 11.09 37.75
C LEU A 4 -31.10 10.49 39.16
N GLN A 5 -29.90 10.19 39.67
CA GLN A 5 -29.73 9.76 41.06
C GLN A 5 -30.30 10.83 42.01
N ASP A 6 -31.33 10.46 42.76
CA ASP A 6 -31.99 11.32 43.76
C ASP A 6 -31.26 11.34 45.12
N THR A 7 -30.28 10.46 45.33
CA THR A 7 -29.52 10.40 46.59
C THR A 7 -28.29 11.29 46.55
N PRO A 8 -28.13 12.23 47.51
CA PRO A 8 -26.92 13.02 47.61
C PRO A 8 -25.70 12.14 47.87
N PRO A 9 -24.53 12.45 47.30
CA PRO A 9 -23.30 11.71 47.59
C PRO A 9 -22.96 11.85 49.07
N VAL A 10 -22.67 10.73 49.74
CA VAL A 10 -22.29 10.70 51.15
C VAL A 10 -21.03 11.56 51.36
N GLU A 11 -21.15 12.66 52.10
CA GLU A 11 -20.04 13.55 52.41
C GLU A 11 -18.93 12.81 53.18
N GLY A 12 -17.68 13.01 52.78
CA GLY A 12 -16.51 12.40 53.43
C GLY A 12 -15.98 11.11 52.79
N LYS A 13 -16.59 10.61 51.71
CA LYS A 13 -15.94 9.57 50.90
C LYS A 13 -14.75 10.19 50.16
N LYS A 14 -13.58 9.55 50.26
CA LYS A 14 -12.42 9.89 49.44
C LYS A 14 -12.83 9.80 47.97
N PRO A 15 -12.58 10.82 47.13
CA PRO A 15 -12.88 10.73 45.71
C PRO A 15 -12.11 9.54 45.13
N MET A 16 -12.81 8.72 44.36
CA MET A 16 -12.17 7.62 43.64
C MET A 16 -11.15 8.17 42.67
N THR A 17 -10.02 7.47 42.57
CA THR A 17 -9.02 7.74 41.54
C THR A 17 -9.56 7.31 40.17
N GLU A 18 -9.01 7.89 39.10
CA GLU A 18 -9.44 7.57 37.73
C GLU A 18 -9.38 6.06 37.43
N ASP A 19 -8.36 5.38 37.95
CA ASP A 19 -8.21 3.94 37.80
C ASP A 19 -9.29 3.15 38.54
N GLU A 20 -9.65 3.56 39.76
CA GLU A 20 -10.74 2.96 40.53
C GLU A 20 -12.10 3.17 39.83
N ILE A 21 -12.36 4.37 39.30
CA ILE A 21 -13.57 4.67 38.53
C ILE A 21 -13.64 3.78 37.28
N CYS A 22 -12.52 3.59 36.58
CA CYS A 22 -12.49 2.71 35.40
C CYS A 22 -12.81 1.26 35.77
N VAL A 23 -12.33 0.76 36.91
CA VAL A 23 -12.59 -0.61 37.33
C VAL A 23 -14.01 -0.81 37.82
N GLU A 24 -14.59 0.19 38.49
CA GLU A 24 -15.91 0.08 39.11
C GLU A 24 -17.05 0.45 38.16
N VAL A 25 -16.90 1.53 37.38
CA VAL A 25 -17.92 2.04 36.43
C VAL A 25 -17.75 1.45 35.04
N LEU A 26 -16.51 1.42 34.53
CA LEU A 26 -16.20 0.78 33.23
C LEU A 26 -15.90 -0.72 33.38
N GLY A 27 -16.05 -1.23 34.61
CA GLY A 27 -15.73 -2.58 35.02
C GLY A 27 -16.25 -3.67 34.10
N LYS A 28 -15.32 -4.48 33.59
CA LYS A 28 -15.57 -5.81 32.99
C LYS A 28 -16.42 -5.84 31.72
N ARG A 29 -16.57 -4.72 30.99
CA ARG A 29 -17.09 -4.84 29.62
C ARG A 29 -16.01 -5.50 28.77
N ARG A 30 -16.20 -6.79 28.42
CA ARG A 30 -15.38 -7.46 27.40
C ARG A 30 -15.32 -6.52 26.19
N ASN A 31 -14.11 -6.19 25.73
CA ASN A 31 -13.79 -5.32 24.58
C ASN A 31 -13.76 -3.80 24.83
N TYR A 32 -13.59 -3.32 26.07
CA TYR A 32 -13.22 -1.92 26.32
C TYR A 32 -11.70 -1.79 26.51
N THR A 33 -11.06 -0.96 25.68
CA THR A 33 -9.63 -0.63 25.76
C THR A 33 -9.48 0.88 25.93
N ARG A 34 -8.87 1.31 27.04
CA ARG A 34 -8.66 2.73 27.38
C ARG A 34 -7.79 3.40 26.30
N GLY A 35 -8.17 4.59 25.85
CA GLY A 35 -7.40 5.41 24.89
C GLY A 35 -7.68 5.18 23.41
N LEU A 36 -8.52 4.20 23.03
CA LEU A 36 -8.84 3.91 21.62
C LEU A 36 -10.13 4.56 21.09
N GLY A 37 -10.66 5.55 21.80
CA GLY A 37 -11.74 6.45 21.33
C GLY A 37 -12.78 5.77 20.44
N ASN A 38 -13.57 4.85 21.00
CA ASN A 38 -14.90 4.41 20.54
C ASN A 38 -15.34 3.21 21.40
N GLY A 39 -16.59 3.22 21.87
CA GLY A 39 -17.19 2.13 22.64
C GLY A 39 -17.26 0.79 21.89
N PHE A 40 -17.94 -0.18 22.50
CA PHE A 40 -18.09 -1.59 22.08
C PHE A 40 -17.72 -1.89 20.62
N ILE A 41 -16.63 -2.64 20.44
CA ILE A 41 -16.23 -3.18 19.13
C ILE A 41 -17.27 -4.23 18.73
N SER A 42 -18.11 -3.93 17.74
CA SER A 42 -19.02 -4.92 17.17
C SER A 42 -18.22 -6.05 16.51
N THR A 43 -18.56 -7.29 16.86
CA THR A 43 -17.98 -8.53 16.30
C THR A 43 -18.10 -8.60 14.77
N SER A 44 -18.93 -7.75 14.18
CA SER A 44 -19.10 -7.55 12.73
C SER A 44 -17.81 -7.14 12.01
N ARG A 45 -16.85 -6.52 12.71
CA ARG A 45 -15.52 -6.23 12.14
C ARG A 45 -14.74 -7.49 11.76
N SER A 46 -15.03 -8.64 12.39
CA SER A 46 -14.31 -9.89 12.11
C SER A 46 -14.63 -10.51 10.74
N LEU A 47 -15.83 -10.26 10.20
CA LEU A 47 -16.22 -10.74 8.87
C LEU A 47 -15.69 -9.81 7.77
N ALA A 48 -15.80 -8.49 7.97
CA ALA A 48 -15.23 -7.51 7.05
C ALA A 48 -13.69 -7.61 6.98
N TYR A 49 -13.02 -7.86 8.11
CA TYR A 49 -11.57 -8.05 8.14
C TYR A 49 -11.12 -9.24 7.27
N ASN A 50 -11.85 -10.35 7.26
CA ASN A 50 -11.50 -11.49 6.40
C ASN A 50 -11.70 -11.17 4.90
N SER A 51 -12.80 -10.50 4.53
CA SER A 51 -13.06 -10.12 3.13
C SER A 51 -12.02 -9.12 2.60
N ASN A 52 -11.66 -8.10 3.40
CA ASN A 52 -10.67 -7.11 3.00
C ASN A 52 -9.26 -7.70 2.89
N ASN A 53 -8.92 -8.74 3.67
CA ASN A 53 -7.62 -9.41 3.55
C ASN A 53 -7.52 -10.28 2.30
N VAL A 54 -8.58 -10.98 1.91
CA VAL A 54 -8.59 -11.76 0.66
C VAL A 54 -8.42 -10.85 -0.54
N GLU A 55 -9.16 -9.75 -0.56
CA GLU A 55 -9.09 -8.74 -1.62
C GLU A 55 -7.72 -8.05 -1.67
N PHE A 56 -7.14 -7.71 -0.51
CA PHE A 56 -5.79 -7.14 -0.41
C PHE A 56 -4.70 -8.07 -0.95
N GLU A 57 -4.77 -9.37 -0.62
CA GLU A 57 -3.80 -10.36 -1.13
C GLU A 57 -3.95 -10.59 -2.64
N GLU A 58 -5.17 -10.55 -3.17
CA GLU A 58 -5.41 -10.62 -4.61
C GLU A 58 -4.85 -9.38 -5.34
N TYR A 59 -5.10 -8.18 -4.80
CA TYR A 59 -4.50 -6.95 -5.32
C TYR A 59 -2.97 -7.00 -5.33
N LYS A 60 -2.36 -7.53 -4.26
CA LYS A 60 -0.91 -7.68 -4.17
C LYS A 60 -0.38 -8.64 -5.23
N ARG A 61 -1.03 -9.79 -5.45
CA ARG A 61 -0.63 -10.74 -6.52
C ARG A 61 -0.75 -10.12 -7.90
N ASN A 62 -1.85 -9.43 -8.19
CA ASN A 62 -2.04 -8.76 -9.48
C ASN A 62 -0.99 -7.65 -9.70
N ALA A 63 -0.64 -6.90 -8.66
CA ALA A 63 0.43 -5.91 -8.73
C ALA A 63 1.82 -6.54 -8.99
N GLU A 64 2.08 -7.72 -8.44
CA GLU A 64 3.32 -8.46 -8.72
C GLU A 64 3.34 -9.04 -10.14
N GLU A 65 2.22 -9.57 -10.62
CA GLU A 65 2.10 -10.14 -11.96
C GLU A 65 2.26 -9.06 -13.04
N THR A 66 1.59 -7.92 -12.89
CA THR A 66 1.77 -6.77 -13.81
C THR A 66 3.20 -6.27 -13.84
N LYS A 67 3.91 -6.25 -12.69
CA LYS A 67 5.34 -5.93 -12.65
C LYS A 67 6.17 -6.94 -13.46
N ARG A 68 5.88 -8.23 -13.36
CA ARG A 68 6.56 -9.28 -14.14
C ARG A 68 6.34 -9.10 -15.65
N GLN A 69 5.09 -8.86 -16.04
CA GLN A 69 4.75 -8.60 -17.44
C GLN A 69 5.50 -7.37 -17.98
N LEU A 70 5.60 -6.31 -17.18
CA LEU A 70 6.35 -5.11 -17.56
C LEU A 70 7.85 -5.40 -17.73
N THR A 71 8.44 -6.17 -16.82
CA THR A 71 9.87 -6.54 -16.93
C THR A 71 10.15 -7.38 -18.18
N GLU A 72 9.28 -8.34 -18.50
CA GLU A 72 9.41 -9.16 -19.70
C GLU A 72 9.29 -8.30 -20.97
N GLN A 73 8.34 -7.35 -21.01
CA GLN A 73 8.21 -6.42 -22.12
C GLN A 73 9.46 -5.55 -22.31
N LEU A 74 10.07 -5.08 -21.22
CA LEU A 74 11.31 -4.31 -21.27
C LEU A 74 12.48 -5.13 -21.81
N GLU A 75 12.63 -6.39 -21.38
CA GLU A 75 13.66 -7.29 -21.91
C GLU A 75 13.46 -7.54 -23.42
N ASN A 76 12.22 -7.76 -23.85
CA ASN A 76 11.89 -7.93 -25.25
C ASN A 76 12.21 -6.67 -26.08
N LEU A 77 11.93 -5.48 -25.56
CA LEU A 77 12.31 -4.23 -26.24
C LEU A 77 13.82 -4.06 -26.30
N ASN A 78 14.53 -4.37 -25.22
CA ASN A 78 15.99 -4.26 -25.15
C ASN A 78 16.67 -5.22 -26.15
N THR A 79 16.20 -6.47 -26.25
CA THR A 79 16.73 -7.41 -27.25
C THR A 79 16.44 -6.96 -28.69
N ARG A 80 15.27 -6.36 -28.94
CA ARG A 80 14.97 -5.76 -30.25
C ARG A 80 15.89 -4.59 -30.55
N GLN A 81 16.12 -3.72 -29.57
CA GLN A 81 17.03 -2.59 -29.70
C GLN A 81 18.46 -3.06 -30.01
N ALA A 82 18.99 -4.02 -29.27
CA ALA A 82 20.31 -4.60 -29.52
C ALA A 82 20.42 -5.20 -30.94
N LYS A 83 19.37 -5.87 -31.43
CA LYS A 83 19.33 -6.39 -32.81
C LYS A 83 19.36 -5.25 -33.84
N THR A 84 18.60 -4.18 -33.63
CA THR A 84 18.61 -3.03 -34.54
C THR A 84 19.96 -2.32 -34.55
N GLU A 85 20.59 -2.16 -33.38
CA GLU A 85 21.91 -1.57 -33.26
C GLU A 85 22.99 -2.42 -33.94
N ALA A 86 22.93 -3.75 -33.81
CA ALA A 86 23.83 -4.66 -34.51
C ALA A 86 23.69 -4.57 -36.04
N LEU A 87 22.46 -4.45 -36.55
CA LEU A 87 22.22 -4.24 -37.98
C LEU A 87 22.77 -2.89 -38.46
N LEU A 88 22.58 -1.82 -37.68
CA LEU A 88 23.16 -0.51 -37.99
C LEU A 88 24.69 -0.55 -38.01
N ALA A 89 25.32 -1.26 -37.07
CA ALA A 89 26.77 -1.43 -37.04
C ALA A 89 27.28 -2.22 -38.26
N GLN A 90 26.56 -3.27 -38.70
CA GLN A 90 26.88 -3.98 -39.93
C GLN A 90 26.80 -3.07 -41.16
N LEU A 91 25.75 -2.25 -41.27
CA LEU A 91 25.59 -1.29 -42.37
C LEU A 91 26.69 -0.22 -42.38
N ALA A 92 27.08 0.28 -41.21
CA ALA A 92 28.17 1.25 -41.08
C ALA A 92 29.54 0.69 -41.52
N ASN A 93 29.73 -0.63 -41.42
CA ASN A 93 30.94 -1.35 -41.84
C ASN A 93 30.96 -1.72 -43.34
N VAL A 94 29.90 -1.44 -44.11
CA VAL A 94 29.91 -1.67 -45.56
C VAL A 94 30.69 -0.52 -46.23
N PRO A 95 31.85 -0.79 -46.87
CA PRO A 95 32.72 0.26 -47.41
C PRO A 95 32.08 1.07 -48.55
N ALA A 96 31.04 0.52 -49.20
CA ALA A 96 30.31 1.19 -50.27
C ALA A 96 29.51 2.44 -49.81
N LEU A 97 29.18 2.56 -48.52
CA LEU A 97 28.48 3.74 -47.97
C LEU A 97 29.45 4.76 -47.36
N GLN A 98 30.60 4.32 -46.84
CA GLN A 98 31.64 5.22 -46.32
C GLN A 98 32.26 6.10 -47.42
N SER A 99 32.42 5.57 -48.63
CA SER A 99 32.93 6.34 -49.78
C SER A 99 31.95 7.41 -50.26
N ILE A 100 30.63 7.18 -50.15
CA ILE A 100 29.58 8.14 -50.55
C ILE A 100 29.47 9.28 -49.53
N LEU A 101 29.56 8.97 -48.22
CA LEU A 101 29.57 10.00 -47.17
C LEU A 101 30.86 10.84 -47.20
N SER A 102 32.03 10.22 -47.44
CA SER A 102 33.32 10.92 -47.54
C SER A 102 33.45 11.80 -48.80
N SER A 103 32.74 11.49 -49.89
CA SER A 103 32.78 12.29 -51.13
C SER A 103 31.78 13.45 -51.14
N GLY A 104 30.75 13.41 -50.28
CA GLY A 104 29.77 14.50 -50.13
C GLY A 104 30.26 15.70 -49.30
N GLU A 105 31.26 15.53 -48.43
CA GLU A 105 31.77 16.62 -47.56
C GLU A 105 32.85 17.50 -48.22
N SER A 106 33.45 17.09 -49.34
CA SER A 106 34.51 17.85 -50.01
C SER A 106 34.02 18.95 -50.98
N SER A 107 32.70 19.18 -51.09
CA SER A 107 32.11 20.08 -52.09
C SER A 107 31.35 21.30 -51.53
N ARG A 108 31.62 21.71 -50.29
CA ARG A 108 31.16 23.00 -49.74
C ARG A 108 32.29 23.99 -49.56
#